data_AF-A0AAP5YTA7-F1
#
_entry.id   AF-A0AAP5YTA7-F1
#
_cell.length_a   1.000
_cell.length_b   1.000
_cell.length_c   1.000
_cell.angle_alpha   90.00
_cell.angle_beta   90.00
_cell.angle_gamma   90.00
#
_symmetry.space_group_name_H-M   'P 1'
#
loop_
_entity.id
_entity.type
_entity.pdbx_description
1 polymer ?
#
loop_
_entity_poly.entity_id
_entity_poly.type
_entity_poly.pdbx_seq_one_letter_code
_entity_poly.pdbx_strand_id
1 'polypeptide(L)'
;MFFTDFARRPIDENNPSGSNPNGSEDFDEIKRQINNLNKVTGRVSWKTVQTLSKKILSTQAKDLRCCCYFTVASTYNDGLRGLVEGLNSILDVCVVYWFNAYPEHSKSKARMSAIEWMVEHTEKRINKHRALPEELPLIEAAHQLCLRIEEELRLHYGIEAPSLGRIRRILNQWIEQIKEQQIAAELREKKQANTSAPAATQKAPEIKVNVSPSPAPVSSPNLNSQEKASPAKSGRFMIYFVIGLIVTAICSHFMYEQQRYRTLEQKINQASLNELVNLVASLDYENKKYAQSLKTQAINRVDIMMNNWFLDSAKVSNVSELDSLTNELIAIYPDSSSAQQLRQNFLTQSAHLEDQFMDVYKRFSDARTVFANVARQNVDKNSEKAYEYSNSLFPLLGRIEYAEKYSQQKEIDRATLLLNIYLYKLSQLQAEKTDNK
;
A
#
# COMPACT_ATOMS: atom_id res chain seq x y z
N MET A 1 -19.19 1.44 -5.39
CA MET A 1 -18.38 1.08 -6.58
C MET A 1 -19.27 1.29 -7.80
N PHE A 2 -19.09 2.38 -8.55
CA PHE A 2 -20.02 2.81 -9.63
C PHE A 2 -19.63 2.30 -11.03
N PHE A 3 -18.94 1.17 -11.13
CA PHE A 3 -18.33 0.75 -12.40
C PHE A 3 -18.85 -0.60 -12.85
N THR A 4 -19.49 -0.60 -14.01
CA THR A 4 -19.79 -1.83 -14.77
C THR A 4 -18.55 -2.25 -15.54
N ASP A 5 -18.23 -3.54 -15.54
CA ASP A 5 -17.02 -4.11 -16.13
C ASP A 5 -17.25 -4.78 -17.49
N PHE A 6 -18.35 -4.46 -18.18
CA PHE A 6 -18.75 -5.12 -19.42
C PHE A 6 -17.71 -4.98 -20.54
N ALA A 7 -16.97 -3.87 -20.59
CA ALA A 7 -15.90 -3.64 -21.56
C ALA A 7 -14.59 -4.36 -21.17
N ARG A 8 -14.43 -4.73 -19.90
CA ARG A 8 -13.27 -5.46 -19.38
C ARG A 8 -13.39 -6.97 -19.52
N ARG A 9 -14.61 -7.51 -19.48
CA ARG A 9 -14.84 -8.96 -19.61
C ARG A 9 -14.49 -9.42 -21.04
N PRO A 10 -13.81 -10.56 -21.24
CA PRO A 10 -13.54 -11.08 -22.58
C PRO A 10 -14.84 -11.35 -23.34
N ILE A 11 -14.82 -11.22 -24.67
CA ILE A 11 -15.96 -11.58 -25.52
C ILE A 11 -16.25 -13.09 -25.42
N ASP A 12 -15.22 -13.91 -25.61
CA ASP A 12 -15.21 -15.33 -25.32
C ASP A 12 -13.80 -15.81 -24.95
N GLU A 13 -13.67 -17.05 -24.50
CA GLU A 13 -12.40 -17.63 -24.01
C GLU A 13 -11.31 -17.71 -25.08
N ASN A 14 -11.69 -17.95 -26.34
CA ASN A 14 -10.77 -18.16 -27.45
C ASN A 14 -10.46 -16.85 -28.19
N ASN A 15 -11.39 -15.91 -28.18
CA ASN A 15 -11.22 -14.61 -28.78
C ASN A 15 -11.61 -13.48 -27.82
N PRO A 16 -10.75 -13.15 -26.83
CA PRO A 16 -11.05 -12.16 -25.80
C PRO A 16 -11.44 -10.78 -26.33
N SER A 17 -10.87 -10.37 -27.47
CA SER A 17 -11.15 -9.10 -28.14
C SER A 17 -12.29 -9.16 -29.15
N GLY A 18 -12.79 -10.36 -29.46
CA GLY A 18 -13.81 -10.57 -30.47
C GLY A 18 -13.32 -10.26 -31.89
N SER A 19 -14.24 -9.98 -32.81
CA SER A 19 -13.92 -9.74 -34.22
C SER A 19 -14.16 -8.28 -34.60
N ASN A 20 -13.46 -7.80 -35.63
CA ASN A 20 -13.61 -6.41 -36.08
C ASN A 20 -15.09 -6.10 -36.39
N PRO A 21 -15.71 -5.08 -35.76
CA PRO A 21 -17.14 -4.83 -35.91
C PRO A 21 -17.49 -4.16 -37.26
N ASN A 22 -16.51 -3.82 -38.10
CA ASN A 22 -16.78 -3.26 -39.42
C ASN A 22 -17.61 -4.24 -40.27
N GLY A 23 -18.72 -3.75 -40.83
CA GLY A 23 -19.63 -4.56 -41.64
C GLY A 23 -20.64 -5.37 -40.83
N SER A 24 -20.66 -5.25 -39.50
CA SER A 24 -21.78 -5.76 -38.70
C SER A 24 -22.97 -4.81 -38.74
N GLU A 25 -24.18 -5.36 -38.73
CA GLU A 25 -25.42 -4.58 -38.74
C GLU A 25 -25.48 -3.60 -37.57
N ASP A 26 -25.10 -4.05 -36.36
CA ASP A 26 -25.10 -3.20 -35.16
C ASP A 26 -24.14 -2.01 -35.31
N PHE A 27 -22.94 -2.23 -35.87
CA PHE A 27 -21.95 -1.17 -36.02
C PHE A 27 -22.29 -0.21 -37.17
N ASP A 28 -22.86 -0.73 -38.25
CA ASP A 28 -23.34 0.08 -39.37
C ASP A 28 -24.52 0.96 -38.94
N GLU A 29 -25.43 0.45 -38.10
CA GLU A 29 -26.50 1.25 -37.53
C GLU A 29 -25.99 2.35 -36.59
N ILE A 30 -24.98 2.07 -35.74
CA ILE A 30 -24.32 3.11 -34.95
C ILE A 30 -23.76 4.20 -35.86
N LYS A 31 -23.01 3.84 -36.90
CA LYS A 31 -22.44 4.81 -37.85
C LYS A 31 -23.54 5.61 -38.55
N ARG A 32 -24.66 4.99 -38.93
CA ARG A 32 -25.81 5.68 -39.52
C ARG A 32 -26.38 6.74 -38.58
N GLN A 33 -26.55 6.40 -37.30
CA GLN A 33 -27.00 7.35 -36.26
C GLN A 33 -26.00 8.50 -36.08
N ILE A 34 -24.70 8.21 -35.97
CA ILE A 34 -23.67 9.26 -35.80
C ILE A 34 -23.58 10.18 -37.03
N ASN A 35 -23.70 9.63 -38.24
CA ASN A 35 -23.69 10.41 -39.48
C ASN A 35 -24.88 11.39 -39.59
N ASN A 36 -25.98 11.16 -38.86
CA ASN A 36 -27.09 12.11 -38.82
C ASN A 36 -26.73 13.43 -38.12
N LEU A 37 -25.66 13.49 -37.31
CA LEU A 37 -25.16 14.75 -36.71
C LEU A 37 -24.75 15.77 -37.78
N ASN A 38 -24.33 15.30 -38.95
CA ASN A 38 -23.88 16.16 -40.06
C ASN A 38 -25.02 16.60 -40.97
N LYS A 39 -26.25 16.11 -40.76
CA LYS A 39 -27.41 16.44 -41.58
C LYS A 39 -28.25 17.51 -40.90
N VAL A 40 -28.65 18.54 -41.65
CA VAL A 40 -29.47 19.66 -41.14
C VAL A 40 -30.78 19.19 -40.48
N THR A 41 -31.42 18.16 -41.06
CA THR A 41 -32.67 17.57 -40.54
C THR A 41 -32.45 16.25 -39.81
N GLY A 42 -31.19 15.85 -39.60
CA GLY A 42 -30.83 14.59 -38.98
C GLY A 42 -31.22 14.55 -37.50
N ARG A 43 -31.81 13.43 -37.07
CA ARG A 43 -32.02 13.13 -35.66
C ARG A 43 -31.20 11.91 -35.28
N VAL A 44 -30.58 11.99 -34.11
CA VAL A 44 -29.77 10.89 -33.54
C VAL A 44 -30.55 10.26 -32.40
N SER A 45 -30.74 8.94 -32.47
CA SER A 45 -31.23 8.16 -31.34
C SER A 45 -30.06 7.77 -30.44
N TRP A 46 -29.77 8.60 -29.42
CA TRP A 46 -28.73 8.28 -28.44
C TRP A 46 -29.02 6.99 -27.67
N LYS A 47 -30.29 6.64 -27.47
CA LYS A 47 -30.67 5.36 -26.87
C LYS A 47 -30.25 4.16 -27.72
N THR A 48 -30.42 4.26 -29.04
CA THR A 48 -29.97 3.23 -29.99
C THR A 48 -28.45 3.12 -29.99
N VAL A 49 -27.74 4.25 -30.08
CA VAL A 49 -26.26 4.26 -30.04
C VAL A 49 -25.75 3.62 -28.75
N GLN A 50 -26.27 4.01 -27.58
CA GLN A 50 -25.86 3.44 -26.30
C GLN A 50 -26.08 1.93 -26.24
N THR A 51 -27.27 1.47 -26.65
CA THR A 51 -27.65 0.04 -26.59
C THR A 51 -26.76 -0.80 -27.50
N LEU A 52 -26.58 -0.38 -28.76
CA LEU A 52 -25.80 -1.12 -29.74
C LEU A 52 -24.31 -1.10 -29.41
N SER A 53 -23.76 0.04 -28.98
CA SER A 53 -22.33 0.10 -28.58
C SER A 53 -22.06 -0.81 -27.39
N LYS A 54 -22.94 -0.84 -26.39
CA LYS A 54 -22.80 -1.76 -25.24
C LYS A 54 -22.93 -3.23 -25.65
N LYS A 55 -23.86 -3.55 -26.56
CA LYS A 55 -24.02 -4.89 -27.13
C LYS A 55 -22.73 -5.35 -27.82
N ILE A 56 -22.16 -4.53 -28.71
CA ILE A 56 -20.90 -4.85 -29.40
C ILE A 56 -19.77 -5.08 -28.39
N LEU A 57 -19.59 -4.16 -27.44
CA LEU A 57 -18.52 -4.24 -26.43
C LEU A 57 -18.63 -5.47 -25.52
N SER A 58 -19.85 -5.97 -25.32
CA SER A 58 -20.12 -7.11 -24.45
C SER A 58 -20.09 -8.45 -25.19
N THR A 59 -20.36 -8.48 -26.51
CA THR A 59 -20.66 -9.74 -27.22
C THR A 59 -19.95 -9.93 -28.56
N GLN A 60 -19.40 -8.88 -29.17
CA GLN A 60 -18.83 -8.97 -30.52
C GLN A 60 -17.37 -8.52 -30.60
N ALA A 61 -17.03 -7.37 -30.01
CA ALA A 61 -15.74 -6.73 -30.23
C ALA A 61 -15.34 -5.78 -29.10
N LYS A 62 -14.06 -5.81 -28.73
CA LYS A 62 -13.43 -4.74 -27.96
C LYS A 62 -13.00 -3.65 -28.93
N ASP A 63 -13.84 -2.62 -29.09
CA ASP A 63 -13.63 -1.56 -30.06
C ASP A 63 -13.65 -0.17 -29.39
N LEU A 64 -12.56 0.58 -29.54
CA LEU A 64 -12.36 1.88 -28.93
C LEU A 64 -13.34 2.94 -29.49
N ARG A 65 -13.75 2.82 -30.76
CA ARG A 65 -14.77 3.69 -31.35
C ARG A 65 -16.12 3.42 -30.69
N CYS A 66 -16.46 2.15 -30.47
CA CYS A 66 -17.67 1.78 -29.73
C CYS A 66 -17.64 2.32 -28.29
N CYS A 67 -16.50 2.28 -27.57
CA CYS A 67 -16.40 2.91 -26.25
C CYS A 67 -16.64 4.42 -26.32
N CYS A 68 -16.09 5.09 -27.34
CA CYS A 68 -16.28 6.51 -27.59
C CYS A 68 -17.75 6.87 -27.88
N TYR A 69 -18.41 6.13 -28.77
CA TYR A 69 -19.84 6.31 -29.07
C TYR A 69 -20.72 6.03 -27.86
N PHE A 70 -20.43 4.95 -27.12
CA PHE A 70 -21.11 4.60 -25.88
C PHE A 70 -20.99 5.71 -24.84
N THR A 71 -19.81 6.30 -24.67
CA THR A 71 -19.56 7.38 -23.70
C THR A 71 -20.41 8.61 -23.99
N VAL A 72 -20.41 9.07 -25.25
CA VAL A 72 -21.25 10.22 -25.64
C VAL A 72 -22.73 9.88 -25.45
N ALA A 73 -23.18 8.75 -25.98
CA ALA A 73 -24.59 8.34 -25.91
C ALA A 73 -25.10 8.16 -24.47
N SER A 74 -24.31 7.53 -23.60
CA SER A 74 -24.62 7.38 -22.18
C SER A 74 -24.66 8.73 -21.46
N THR A 75 -23.77 9.66 -21.81
CA THR A 75 -23.82 11.02 -21.26
C THR A 75 -25.10 11.77 -21.68
N TYR A 76 -25.59 11.53 -22.90
CA TYR A 76 -26.89 12.08 -23.35
C TYR A 76 -28.07 11.51 -22.56
N ASN A 77 -28.11 10.19 -22.36
CA ASN A 77 -29.27 9.50 -21.78
C ASN A 77 -29.27 9.50 -20.25
N ASP A 78 -28.10 9.29 -19.63
CA ASP A 78 -27.93 9.01 -18.20
C ASP A 78 -27.14 10.10 -17.45
N GLY A 79 -26.81 11.21 -18.12
CA GLY A 79 -26.08 12.33 -17.52
C GLY A 79 -24.68 11.93 -17.03
N LEU A 80 -24.27 12.45 -15.86
CA LEU A 80 -22.94 12.21 -15.31
C LEU A 80 -22.68 10.75 -14.94
N ARG A 81 -23.71 9.99 -14.57
CA ARG A 81 -23.59 8.54 -14.37
C ARG A 81 -23.17 7.84 -15.65
N GLY A 82 -23.80 8.20 -16.77
CA GLY A 82 -23.45 7.67 -18.09
C GLY A 82 -22.06 8.08 -18.56
N LEU A 83 -21.62 9.30 -18.23
CA LEU A 83 -20.26 9.76 -18.49
C LEU A 83 -19.22 8.89 -17.77
N VAL A 84 -19.42 8.65 -16.47
CA VAL A 84 -18.53 7.82 -15.66
C VAL A 84 -18.47 6.38 -16.20
N GLU A 85 -19.62 5.78 -16.52
CA GLU A 85 -19.68 4.43 -17.10
C GLU A 85 -18.95 4.36 -18.45
N GLY A 86 -19.13 5.38 -19.29
CA GLY A 86 -18.47 5.50 -20.58
C GLY A 86 -16.95 5.63 -20.48
N LEU A 87 -16.46 6.58 -19.68
CA LEU A 87 -15.04 6.78 -19.45
C LEU A 87 -14.39 5.52 -18.85
N ASN A 88 -15.06 4.84 -17.93
CA ASN A 88 -14.57 3.57 -17.40
C ASN A 88 -14.41 2.51 -18.50
N SER A 89 -15.37 2.41 -19.44
CA SER A 89 -15.26 1.48 -20.57
C SER A 89 -14.07 1.78 -21.50
N ILE A 90 -13.70 3.06 -21.65
CA ILE A 90 -12.50 3.46 -22.40
C ILE A 90 -11.24 3.02 -21.65
N LEU A 91 -11.18 3.31 -20.34
CA LEU A 91 -10.04 2.94 -19.51
C LEU A 91 -9.83 1.42 -19.50
N ASP A 92 -10.91 0.64 -19.35
CA ASP A 92 -10.85 -0.83 -19.39
C ASP A 92 -10.24 -1.34 -20.69
N VAL A 93 -10.65 -0.80 -21.84
CA VAL A 93 -10.09 -1.19 -23.15
C VAL A 93 -8.65 -0.72 -23.31
N CYS A 94 -8.30 0.47 -22.82
CA CYS A 94 -6.92 0.97 -22.85
C CYS A 94 -5.97 0.12 -22.01
N VAL A 95 -6.39 -0.34 -20.82
CA VAL A 95 -5.52 -1.11 -19.92
C VAL A 95 -5.44 -2.58 -20.35
N VAL A 96 -6.56 -3.19 -20.70
CA VAL A 96 -6.64 -4.66 -20.88
C VAL A 96 -6.48 -5.09 -22.33
N TYR A 97 -7.02 -4.33 -23.28
CA TYR A 97 -7.14 -4.75 -24.67
C TYR A 97 -6.34 -3.89 -25.64
N TRP A 98 -5.42 -3.04 -25.18
CA TRP A 98 -4.75 -2.05 -26.03
C TRP A 98 -4.24 -2.61 -27.36
N PHE A 99 -3.47 -3.70 -27.32
CA PHE A 99 -2.83 -4.26 -28.53
C PHE A 99 -3.79 -5.04 -29.42
N ASN A 100 -4.92 -5.53 -28.87
CA ASN A 100 -5.81 -6.46 -29.53
C ASN A 100 -7.20 -5.86 -29.82
N ALA A 101 -7.50 -4.67 -29.33
CA ALA A 101 -8.73 -3.95 -29.58
C ALA A 101 -8.77 -3.35 -30.99
N TYR A 102 -9.98 -3.04 -31.46
CA TYR A 102 -10.24 -2.40 -32.73
C TYR A 102 -10.44 -0.88 -32.58
N PRO A 103 -10.08 -0.05 -33.57
CA PRO A 103 -9.22 -0.37 -34.71
C PRO A 103 -7.87 -0.94 -34.27
N GLU A 104 -7.20 -1.71 -35.11
CA GLU A 104 -5.93 -2.39 -34.77
C GLU A 104 -4.88 -1.39 -34.27
N HIS A 105 -3.93 -1.84 -33.44
CA HIS A 105 -2.92 -0.96 -32.83
C HIS A 105 -2.14 -0.12 -33.86
N SER A 106 -1.90 -0.66 -35.06
CA SER A 106 -1.25 0.05 -36.18
C SER A 106 -2.06 1.24 -36.73
N LYS A 107 -3.37 1.32 -36.44
CA LYS A 107 -4.27 2.40 -36.89
C LYS A 107 -4.40 3.50 -35.84
N SER A 108 -3.27 4.00 -35.32
CA SER A 108 -3.21 5.02 -34.27
C SER A 108 -4.06 6.25 -34.58
N LYS A 109 -4.04 6.75 -35.83
CA LYS A 109 -4.86 7.90 -36.24
C LYS A 109 -6.36 7.66 -36.02
N ALA A 110 -6.87 6.48 -36.35
CA ALA A 110 -8.28 6.16 -36.19
C ALA A 110 -8.69 6.08 -34.71
N ARG A 111 -7.80 5.55 -33.84
CA ARG A 111 -8.01 5.53 -32.39
C ARG A 111 -8.02 6.93 -31.81
N MET A 112 -7.03 7.76 -32.15
CA MET A 112 -6.93 9.13 -31.68
C MET A 112 -8.13 9.98 -32.11
N SER A 113 -8.51 9.91 -33.40
CA SER A 113 -9.67 10.65 -33.90
C SER A 113 -10.99 10.22 -33.25
N ALA A 114 -11.15 8.96 -32.84
CA ALA A 114 -12.33 8.52 -32.10
C ALA A 114 -12.41 9.15 -30.70
N ILE A 115 -11.27 9.23 -30.00
CA ILE A 115 -11.17 9.87 -28.68
C ILE A 115 -11.42 11.37 -28.81
N GLU A 116 -10.81 12.04 -29.78
CA GLU A 116 -11.03 13.47 -30.04
C GLU A 116 -12.50 13.77 -30.33
N TRP A 117 -13.14 12.94 -31.16
CA TRP A 117 -14.58 13.03 -31.43
C TRP A 117 -15.40 12.89 -30.15
N MET A 118 -15.07 11.91 -29.29
CA MET A 118 -15.75 11.72 -28.00
C MET A 118 -15.58 12.95 -27.10
N VAL A 119 -14.37 13.50 -27.02
CA VAL A 119 -14.08 14.68 -26.19
C VAL A 119 -14.93 15.87 -26.62
N GLU A 120 -14.98 16.16 -27.92
CA GLU A 120 -15.76 17.27 -28.47
C GLU A 120 -17.26 17.14 -28.17
N HIS A 121 -17.83 15.95 -28.36
CA HIS A 121 -19.28 15.74 -28.22
C HIS A 121 -19.71 15.64 -26.76
N THR A 122 -18.84 15.08 -25.91
CA THR A 122 -19.05 15.06 -24.46
C THR A 122 -18.97 16.46 -23.88
N GLU A 123 -17.96 17.25 -24.25
CA GLU A 123 -17.83 18.67 -23.87
C GLU A 123 -19.10 19.47 -24.19
N LYS A 124 -19.62 19.34 -25.43
CA LYS A 124 -20.88 19.98 -25.85
C LYS A 124 -22.08 19.57 -24.98
N ARG A 125 -22.14 18.31 -24.53
CA ARG A 125 -23.25 17.79 -23.73
C ARG A 125 -23.16 18.24 -22.27
N ILE A 126 -21.98 18.15 -21.66
CA ILE A 126 -21.77 18.51 -20.26
C ILE A 126 -21.84 20.02 -20.04
N ASN A 127 -21.49 20.86 -21.03
CA ASN A 127 -21.70 22.31 -20.95
C ASN A 127 -23.19 22.71 -20.83
N LYS A 128 -24.12 21.81 -21.17
CA LYS A 128 -25.56 22.01 -20.97
C LYS A 128 -26.08 21.42 -19.65
N HIS A 129 -25.21 20.75 -18.90
CA HIS A 129 -25.55 20.16 -17.60
C HIS A 129 -25.34 21.19 -16.50
N ARG A 130 -26.24 21.20 -15.52
CA ARG A 130 -26.09 22.00 -14.30
C ARG A 130 -25.67 21.05 -13.19
N ALA A 131 -24.42 21.14 -12.77
CA ALA A 131 -23.89 20.31 -11.68
C ALA A 131 -24.61 20.60 -10.37
N LEU A 132 -25.03 19.54 -9.69
CA LEU A 132 -25.67 19.60 -8.38
C LEU A 132 -24.70 19.10 -7.29
N PRO A 133 -24.77 19.61 -6.05
CA PRO A 133 -23.87 19.20 -4.97
C PRO A 133 -23.85 17.68 -4.71
N GLU A 134 -24.98 17.00 -4.85
CA GLU A 134 -25.11 15.54 -4.69
C GLU A 134 -24.37 14.75 -5.78
N GLU A 135 -24.06 15.36 -6.92
CA GLU A 135 -23.34 14.73 -8.03
C GLU A 135 -21.81 14.79 -7.85
N LEU A 136 -21.31 15.46 -6.80
CA LEU A 136 -19.87 15.63 -6.55
C LEU A 136 -19.08 14.32 -6.66
N PRO A 137 -19.51 13.17 -6.10
CA PRO A 137 -18.79 11.91 -6.26
C PRO A 137 -18.67 11.43 -7.72
N LEU A 138 -19.68 11.67 -8.55
CA LEU A 138 -19.66 11.33 -9.97
C LEU A 138 -18.73 12.27 -10.76
N ILE A 139 -18.71 13.55 -10.41
CA ILE A 139 -17.83 14.56 -11.03
C ILE A 139 -16.36 14.23 -10.70
N GLU A 140 -16.05 13.93 -9.44
CA GLU A 140 -14.72 13.51 -9.02
C GLU A 140 -14.29 12.19 -9.69
N ALA A 141 -15.18 11.21 -9.75
CA ALA A 141 -14.90 9.94 -10.44
C ALA A 141 -14.61 10.16 -11.94
N ALA A 142 -15.43 10.97 -12.63
CA ALA A 142 -15.19 11.31 -14.03
C ALA A 142 -13.86 12.05 -14.23
N HIS A 143 -13.52 12.97 -13.31
CA HIS A 143 -12.25 13.70 -13.36
C HIS A 143 -11.04 12.76 -13.22
N GLN A 144 -11.09 11.82 -12.27
CA GLN A 144 -10.03 10.82 -12.07
C GLN A 144 -9.90 9.87 -13.27
N LEU A 145 -11.03 9.42 -13.84
CA LEU A 145 -11.01 8.60 -15.05
C LEU A 145 -10.37 9.33 -16.23
N CYS A 146 -10.66 10.63 -16.42
CA CYS A 146 -10.00 11.43 -17.44
C CYS A 146 -8.48 11.45 -17.26
N LEU A 147 -7.98 11.64 -16.04
CA LEU A 147 -6.53 11.62 -15.75
C LEU A 147 -5.90 10.26 -16.09
N ARG A 148 -6.53 9.16 -15.63
CA ARG A 148 -6.02 7.80 -15.87
C ARG A 148 -6.00 7.46 -17.36
N ILE A 149 -7.03 7.84 -18.10
CA ILE A 149 -7.07 7.64 -19.56
C ILE A 149 -5.97 8.47 -20.23
N GLU A 150 -5.74 9.72 -19.83
CA GLU A 150 -4.63 10.55 -20.36
C GLU A 150 -3.25 9.94 -20.06
N GLU A 151 -3.07 9.33 -18.88
CA GLU A 151 -1.85 8.57 -18.53
C GLU A 151 -1.62 7.40 -19.49
N GLU A 152 -2.62 6.52 -19.66
CA GLU A 152 -2.53 5.35 -20.55
C GLU A 152 -2.28 5.78 -22.01
N LEU A 153 -2.98 6.79 -22.49
CA LEU A 153 -2.78 7.30 -23.85
C LEU A 153 -1.37 7.88 -24.04
N ARG A 154 -0.82 8.54 -23.02
CA ARG A 154 0.54 9.10 -23.06
C ARG A 154 1.61 8.00 -23.03
N LEU A 155 1.36 6.89 -22.35
CA LEU A 155 2.27 5.73 -22.39
C LEU A 155 2.41 5.18 -23.82
N HIS A 156 1.34 5.21 -24.61
CA HIS A 156 1.34 4.65 -25.96
C HIS A 156 1.68 5.64 -27.07
N TYR A 157 1.24 6.90 -26.96
CA TYR A 157 1.39 7.91 -28.01
C TYR A 157 2.29 9.09 -27.63
N GLY A 158 2.81 9.14 -26.40
CA GLY A 158 3.71 10.19 -25.95
C GLY A 158 3.09 11.58 -26.08
N ILE A 159 3.79 12.49 -26.76
CA ILE A 159 3.36 13.88 -26.98
C ILE A 159 2.18 14.00 -27.95
N GLU A 160 1.95 12.99 -28.79
CA GLU A 160 0.85 12.98 -29.78
C GLU A 160 -0.47 12.47 -29.19
N ALA A 161 -0.48 12.07 -27.92
CA ALA A 161 -1.68 11.56 -27.26
C ALA A 161 -2.82 12.59 -27.24
N PRO A 162 -4.07 12.20 -27.58
CA PRO A 162 -5.21 13.09 -27.51
C PRO A 162 -5.53 13.44 -26.05
N SER A 163 -5.90 14.69 -25.80
CA SER A 163 -6.17 15.18 -24.44
C SER A 163 -7.67 15.21 -24.12
N LEU A 164 -8.02 14.74 -22.92
CA LEU A 164 -9.33 14.88 -22.30
C LEU A 164 -9.44 16.18 -21.49
N GLY A 165 -8.45 17.07 -21.57
CA GLY A 165 -8.33 18.29 -20.79
C GLY A 165 -9.54 19.23 -20.89
N ARG A 166 -10.26 19.24 -22.01
CA ARG A 166 -11.48 20.06 -22.17
C ARG A 166 -12.60 19.62 -21.22
N ILE A 167 -12.85 18.32 -21.13
CA ILE A 167 -13.79 17.73 -20.17
C ILE A 167 -13.26 17.93 -18.75
N ARG A 168 -11.99 17.61 -18.52
CA ARG A 168 -11.36 17.63 -17.20
C ARG A 168 -11.44 19.02 -16.53
N ARG A 169 -11.21 20.09 -17.28
CA ARG A 169 -11.31 21.47 -16.77
C ARG A 169 -12.73 21.82 -16.30
N ILE A 170 -13.76 21.44 -17.05
CA ILE A 170 -15.17 21.68 -16.68
C ILE A 170 -15.49 20.93 -15.38
N LEU A 171 -15.11 19.65 -15.29
CA LEU A 171 -15.32 18.86 -14.08
C LEU A 171 -14.59 19.46 -12.88
N ASN A 172 -13.33 19.90 -13.04
CA ASN A 172 -12.58 20.53 -11.97
C ASN A 172 -13.22 21.85 -11.50
N GLN A 173 -13.72 22.67 -12.43
CA GLN A 173 -14.44 23.89 -12.07
C GLN A 173 -15.69 23.61 -11.24
N TRP A 174 -16.47 22.57 -11.59
CA TRP A 174 -17.62 22.17 -10.79
C TRP A 174 -17.23 21.64 -9.42
N ILE A 175 -16.13 20.87 -9.31
CA ILE A 175 -15.61 20.38 -8.02
C ILE A 175 -15.30 21.55 -7.10
N GLU A 176 -14.54 22.54 -7.57
CA GLU A 176 -14.18 23.72 -6.77
C GLU A 176 -15.43 24.52 -6.38
N GLN A 177 -16.33 24.80 -7.33
CA GLN A 177 -17.57 25.56 -7.06
C GLN A 177 -18.47 24.88 -6.02
N ILE A 178 -18.65 23.56 -6.11
CA ILE A 178 -19.48 22.81 -5.16
C ILE A 178 -18.82 22.79 -3.77
N LYS A 179 -17.51 22.57 -3.69
CA LYS A 179 -16.78 22.56 -2.41
C LYS A 179 -16.81 23.93 -1.74
N GLU A 180 -16.62 25.01 -2.48
CA GLU A 180 -16.74 26.37 -1.96
C GLU A 180 -18.16 26.65 -1.42
N GLN A 181 -19.19 26.21 -2.13
CA GLN A 181 -20.58 26.37 -1.68
C GLN A 181 -20.89 25.57 -0.41
N GLN A 182 -20.36 24.34 -0.30
CA GLN A 182 -20.50 23.51 0.91
C GLN A 182 -19.81 24.15 2.12
N ILE A 183 -18.56 24.62 1.95
CA ILE A 183 -17.82 25.32 3.00
C ILE A 183 -18.56 26.59 3.44
N ALA A 184 -19.08 27.38 2.49
CA ALA A 184 -19.84 28.58 2.79
C ALA A 184 -21.17 28.28 3.52
N ALA A 185 -21.84 27.17 3.19
CA ALA A 185 -23.04 26.72 3.89
C ALA A 185 -22.74 26.28 5.33
N GLU A 186 -21.69 25.47 5.54
CA GLU A 186 -21.26 25.04 6.87
C GLU A 186 -20.86 26.23 7.78
N LEU A 187 -20.18 27.22 7.21
CA LEU A 187 -19.83 28.44 7.94
C LEU A 187 -21.06 29.29 8.33
N ARG A 188 -22.12 29.26 7.52
CA ARG A 188 -23.40 29.93 7.84
C ARG A 188 -24.18 29.18 8.91
N GLU A 189 -24.24 27.86 8.84
CA GLU A 189 -24.89 27.02 9.86
C GLU A 189 -24.18 27.14 11.22
N LYS A 190 -22.84 27.14 11.25
CA LYS A 190 -22.06 27.36 12.49
C LYS A 190 -22.31 28.75 13.10
N LYS A 191 -22.52 29.79 12.30
CA LYS A 191 -22.87 31.14 12.79
C LYS A 191 -24.29 31.19 13.36
N GLN A 192 -25.24 30.46 12.77
CA GLN A 192 -26.63 30.41 13.24
C GLN A 192 -26.80 29.54 14.51
N ALA A 193 -26.04 28.43 14.62
CA ALA A 193 -26.00 27.59 15.81
C ALA A 193 -25.43 28.34 17.04
N ASN A 194 -24.44 29.21 16.84
CA ASN A 194 -23.88 30.04 17.92
C ASN A 194 -24.80 31.19 18.38
N THR A 195 -25.87 31.48 17.65
CA THR A 195 -26.82 32.56 18.01
C THR A 195 -28.04 32.03 18.79
N SER A 196 -28.21 30.71 18.92
CA SER A 196 -29.40 30.07 19.50
C SER A 196 -29.17 29.28 20.80
N ALA A 197 -27.99 29.36 21.43
CA ALA A 197 -27.76 28.79 22.76
C ALA A 197 -28.24 29.74 23.88
N PRO A 198 -29.15 29.33 24.79
CA PRO A 198 -29.55 30.15 25.93
C PRO A 198 -28.39 30.32 26.92
N ALA A 199 -28.13 31.57 27.33
CA ALA A 199 -27.16 31.90 28.36
C ALA A 199 -27.55 31.29 29.70
N ALA A 200 -26.88 30.19 30.09
CA ALA A 200 -26.93 29.66 31.45
C ALA A 200 -25.74 30.18 32.26
N THR A 201 -26.11 30.96 33.26
CA THR A 201 -25.39 31.58 34.37
C THR A 201 -24.21 30.77 34.95
N GLN A 202 -23.06 31.45 35.04
CA GLN A 202 -21.91 31.04 35.83
C GLN A 202 -22.22 31.07 37.33
N LYS A 203 -21.90 30.00 38.06
CA LYS A 203 -21.65 30.05 39.51
C LYS A 203 -20.30 29.42 39.80
N ALA A 204 -19.46 30.18 40.50
CA ALA A 204 -18.16 29.79 41.04
C ALA A 204 -18.32 28.76 42.18
N PRO A 205 -17.28 27.95 42.46
CA PRO A 205 -17.09 27.36 43.76
C PRO A 205 -15.93 28.00 44.53
N GLU A 206 -16.17 28.14 45.82
CA GLU A 206 -15.32 28.73 46.84
C GLU A 206 -14.10 27.88 47.23
N ILE A 207 -13.13 28.62 47.74
CA ILE A 207 -11.88 28.27 48.40
C ILE A 207 -12.08 27.31 49.59
N LYS A 208 -11.24 26.27 49.71
CA LYS A 208 -10.69 25.83 51.02
C LYS A 208 -9.22 25.45 50.90
N VAL A 209 -8.41 26.27 51.55
CA VAL A 209 -7.00 26.11 51.87
C VAL A 209 -6.88 25.17 53.07
N ASN A 210 -5.89 24.27 53.08
CA ASN A 210 -5.31 23.85 54.35
C ASN A 210 -3.79 23.76 54.23
N VAL A 211 -3.13 24.38 55.20
CA VAL A 211 -1.71 24.67 55.31
C VAL A 211 -1.24 24.01 56.60
N SER A 212 -0.20 23.18 56.53
CA SER A 212 1.11 23.42 57.16
C SER A 212 1.88 22.14 57.55
N PRO A 213 3.22 22.21 57.58
CA PRO A 213 4.16 21.12 57.86
C PRO A 213 4.78 21.20 59.27
N SER A 214 5.42 20.12 59.76
CA SER A 214 6.52 20.18 60.76
C SER A 214 7.11 18.79 61.11
N PRO A 215 8.27 18.68 61.81
CA PRO A 215 9.46 17.99 61.31
C PRO A 215 10.00 16.88 62.25
N ALA A 216 11.16 16.33 61.88
CA ALA A 216 11.99 15.29 62.54
C ALA A 216 12.69 15.77 63.87
N PRO A 217 13.69 15.08 64.49
CA PRO A 217 13.99 13.64 64.74
C PRO A 217 14.50 13.33 66.20
N VAL A 218 14.97 12.08 66.40
CA VAL A 218 16.02 11.55 67.34
C VAL A 218 15.66 11.13 68.79
N SER A 219 16.07 9.89 69.11
CA SER A 219 16.86 9.43 70.28
C SER A 219 16.27 8.29 71.13
N SER A 220 16.99 7.15 71.12
CA SER A 220 16.97 6.04 72.08
C SER A 220 17.73 6.43 73.38
N PRO A 221 17.68 5.70 74.53
CA PRO A 221 18.11 4.28 74.61
C PRO A 221 17.54 3.37 75.73
N ASN A 222 17.76 2.06 75.51
CA ASN A 222 18.02 0.95 76.47
C ASN A 222 17.00 0.53 77.54
N LEU A 223 16.70 -0.78 77.61
CA LEU A 223 17.19 -1.67 78.69
C LEU A 223 16.86 -3.16 78.44
N ASN A 224 17.93 -3.97 78.60
CA ASN A 224 18.00 -5.36 79.06
C ASN A 224 17.23 -6.50 78.38
N SER A 225 18.01 -7.47 77.88
CA SER A 225 18.08 -8.79 78.53
C SER A 225 19.47 -9.39 78.34
N GLN A 226 20.16 -9.62 79.46
CA GLN A 226 21.39 -10.41 79.55
C GLN A 226 21.01 -11.88 79.72
N GLU A 227 21.67 -12.76 78.98
CA GLU A 227 21.96 -14.11 79.47
C GLU A 227 23.41 -14.46 79.12
N LYS A 228 24.13 -14.98 80.10
CA LYS A 228 25.60 -15.03 80.17
C LYS A 228 26.02 -16.42 80.64
N ALA A 229 26.90 -17.08 79.90
CA ALA A 229 27.88 -18.12 80.32
C ALA A 229 28.23 -19.00 79.10
N SER A 230 29.45 -19.41 78.74
CA SER A 230 30.83 -19.30 79.24
C SER A 230 31.77 -19.85 78.13
N PRO A 231 33.10 -19.70 78.21
CA PRO A 231 33.95 -19.50 77.03
C PRO A 231 34.57 -20.78 76.45
N ALA A 232 34.71 -20.81 75.12
CA ALA A 232 35.74 -21.60 74.46
C ALA A 232 36.70 -20.65 73.74
N LYS A 233 37.96 -20.60 74.20
CA LYS A 233 39.05 -19.85 73.56
C LYS A 233 39.46 -20.53 72.24
N SER A 234 38.60 -20.46 71.23
CA SER A 234 38.92 -20.60 69.81
C SER A 234 37.83 -19.99 68.89
N GLY A 235 36.97 -19.10 69.43
CA GLY A 235 35.80 -18.60 68.71
C GLY A 235 36.03 -17.33 67.87
N ARG A 236 36.91 -16.40 68.27
CA ARG A 236 37.09 -15.13 67.53
C ARG A 236 37.74 -15.32 66.16
N PHE A 237 38.77 -16.16 66.07
CA PHE A 237 39.37 -16.53 64.78
C PHE A 237 38.37 -17.24 63.88
N MET A 238 37.52 -18.12 64.43
CA MET A 238 36.46 -18.78 63.67
C MET A 238 35.40 -17.77 63.19
N ILE A 239 35.01 -16.78 64.01
CA ILE A 239 34.08 -15.71 63.62
C ILE A 239 34.67 -14.84 62.50
N TYR A 240 35.92 -14.38 62.62
CA TYR A 240 36.58 -13.62 61.55
C TYR A 240 36.77 -14.46 60.27
N PHE A 241 37.03 -15.77 60.41
CA PHE A 241 37.12 -16.69 59.28
C PHE A 241 35.77 -16.86 58.58
N VAL A 242 34.67 -17.03 59.32
CA VAL A 242 33.31 -17.11 58.77
C VAL A 242 32.89 -15.80 58.11
N ILE A 243 33.16 -14.65 58.74
CA ILE A 243 32.92 -13.33 58.14
C ILE A 243 33.76 -13.15 56.86
N GLY A 244 35.03 -13.56 56.88
CA GLY A 244 35.90 -13.55 55.70
C GLY A 244 35.33 -14.39 54.56
N LEU A 245 34.86 -15.61 54.85
CA LEU A 245 34.21 -16.47 53.86
C LEU A 245 32.94 -15.83 53.28
N ILE A 246 32.10 -15.23 54.12
CA ILE A 246 30.88 -14.54 53.67
C ILE A 246 31.22 -13.36 52.76
N VAL A 247 32.18 -12.52 53.15
CA VAL A 247 32.61 -11.37 52.33
C VAL A 247 33.19 -11.86 50.99
N THR A 248 34.04 -12.89 51.00
CA THR A 248 34.55 -13.47 49.75
C THR A 248 33.43 -14.03 48.88
N ALA A 249 32.44 -14.72 49.45
CA ALA A 249 31.30 -15.24 48.70
C ALA A 249 30.44 -14.12 48.08
N ILE A 250 30.20 -13.03 48.81
CA ILE A 250 29.47 -11.86 48.30
C ILE A 250 30.27 -11.17 47.18
N CYS A 251 31.57 -10.94 47.38
CA CYS A 251 32.44 -10.36 46.35
C CYS A 251 32.52 -11.24 45.10
N SER A 252 32.65 -12.57 45.28
CA SER A 252 32.64 -13.52 44.17
C SER A 252 31.30 -13.52 43.44
N HIS A 253 30.17 -13.45 44.15
CA HIS A 253 28.85 -13.34 43.53
C HIS A 253 28.70 -12.03 42.75
N PHE A 254 29.12 -10.90 43.32
CA PHE A 254 29.06 -9.61 42.65
C PHE A 254 29.97 -9.55 41.41
N MET A 255 31.19 -10.08 41.50
CA MET A 255 32.08 -10.22 40.35
C MET A 255 31.48 -11.11 39.26
N TYR A 256 30.84 -12.23 39.64
CA TYR A 256 30.17 -13.13 38.71
C TYR A 256 29.03 -12.42 37.97
N GLU A 257 28.17 -11.69 38.69
CA GLU A 257 27.06 -10.93 38.12
C GLU A 257 27.55 -9.80 37.20
N GLN A 258 28.59 -9.06 37.63
CA GLN A 258 29.19 -8.00 36.81
C GLN A 258 29.85 -8.56 35.54
N GLN A 259 30.51 -9.72 35.63
CA GLN A 259 31.09 -10.39 34.48
C GLN A 259 30.01 -10.91 33.54
N ARG A 260 28.91 -11.48 34.06
CA ARG A 260 27.75 -11.89 33.27
C ARG A 260 27.16 -10.71 32.50
N TYR A 261 26.92 -9.58 33.17
CA TYR A 261 26.44 -8.35 32.53
C TYR A 261 27.37 -7.91 31.38
N ARG A 262 28.67 -7.77 31.64
CA ARG A 262 29.66 -7.35 30.62
C ARG A 262 29.72 -8.31 29.44
N THR A 263 29.63 -9.61 29.72
CA THR A 263 29.62 -10.65 28.69
C THR A 263 28.37 -10.53 27.81
N LEU A 264 27.19 -10.33 28.40
CA LEU A 264 25.94 -10.12 27.67
C LEU A 264 25.97 -8.84 26.85
N GLU A 265 26.44 -7.74 27.43
CA GLU A 265 26.59 -6.45 26.75
C GLU A 265 27.46 -6.59 25.48
N GLN A 266 28.62 -7.23 25.62
CA GLN A 266 29.54 -7.43 24.51
C GLN A 266 28.95 -8.36 23.44
N LYS A 267 28.29 -9.45 23.87
CA LYS A 267 27.60 -10.39 22.96
C LYS A 267 26.51 -9.67 22.17
N ILE A 268 25.64 -8.89 22.82
CA ILE A 268 24.57 -8.14 22.15
C ILE A 268 25.15 -7.18 21.11
N ASN A 269 26.18 -6.40 21.47
CA ASN A 269 26.76 -5.40 20.56
C ASN A 269 27.39 -6.00 19.29
N GLN A 270 27.82 -7.27 19.34
CA GLN A 270 28.51 -7.94 18.25
C GLN A 270 27.67 -9.03 17.55
N ALA A 271 26.53 -9.40 18.14
CA ALA A 271 25.69 -10.50 17.69
C ALA A 271 25.25 -10.36 16.24
N SER A 272 25.39 -11.44 15.48
CA SER A 272 24.67 -11.62 14.22
C SER A 272 23.15 -11.64 14.47
N LEU A 273 22.34 -11.50 13.41
CA LEU A 273 20.88 -11.51 13.53
C LEU A 273 20.35 -12.72 14.32
N ASN A 274 20.81 -13.93 13.98
CA ASN A 274 20.34 -15.17 14.59
C ASN A 274 20.79 -15.31 16.06
N GLU A 275 21.98 -14.82 16.39
CA GLU A 275 22.44 -14.76 17.78
C GLU A 275 21.64 -13.71 18.57
N LEU A 276 21.29 -12.60 17.93
CA LEU A 276 20.59 -11.49 18.57
C LEU A 276 19.17 -11.87 18.96
N VAL A 277 18.45 -12.63 18.13
CA VAL A 277 17.12 -13.19 18.48
C VAL A 277 17.21 -13.93 19.82
N ASN A 278 18.12 -14.90 19.93
CA ASN A 278 18.27 -15.70 21.14
C ASN A 278 18.71 -14.86 22.34
N LEU A 279 19.61 -13.90 22.14
CA LEU A 279 20.08 -13.02 23.21
C LEU A 279 18.98 -12.10 23.72
N VAL A 280 18.18 -11.50 22.83
CA VAL A 280 17.05 -10.65 23.19
C VAL A 280 15.97 -11.47 23.89
N ALA A 281 15.57 -12.62 23.35
CA ALA A 281 14.66 -13.55 24.01
C ALA A 281 15.12 -13.89 25.44
N SER A 282 16.42 -14.15 25.63
CA SER A 282 16.97 -14.47 26.95
C SER A 282 16.77 -13.37 28.00
N LEU A 283 16.59 -12.11 27.59
CA LEU A 283 16.33 -10.99 28.49
C LEU A 283 14.92 -11.01 29.08
N ASP A 284 13.98 -11.82 28.57
CA ASP A 284 12.65 -11.94 29.17
C ASP A 284 12.62 -13.00 30.30
N TYR A 285 13.46 -14.05 30.19
CA TYR A 285 13.48 -15.18 31.12
C TYR A 285 14.82 -15.33 31.88
N GLU A 286 15.87 -15.84 31.24
CA GLU A 286 17.12 -16.27 31.89
C GLU A 286 17.93 -15.08 32.43
N ASN A 287 17.98 -14.00 31.65
CA ASN A 287 18.78 -12.81 31.88
C ASN A 287 17.90 -11.61 32.25
N LYS A 288 16.67 -11.85 32.73
CA LYS A 288 15.69 -10.81 33.10
C LYS A 288 16.21 -9.73 34.01
N LYS A 289 17.08 -10.10 34.96
CA LYS A 289 17.72 -9.17 35.90
C LYS A 289 18.55 -8.08 35.18
N TYR A 290 19.06 -8.36 33.99
CA TYR A 290 19.90 -7.45 33.21
C TYR A 290 19.15 -6.68 32.12
N ALA A 291 17.89 -7.03 31.84
CA ALA A 291 17.11 -6.47 30.73
C ALA A 291 17.10 -4.94 30.74
N GLN A 292 16.74 -4.31 31.86
CA GLN A 292 16.65 -2.85 31.93
C GLN A 292 18.01 -2.17 31.72
N SER A 293 19.10 -2.74 32.22
CA SER A 293 20.45 -2.19 32.07
C SER A 293 21.00 -2.35 30.66
N LEU A 294 20.55 -3.38 29.92
CA LEU A 294 20.97 -3.67 28.54
C LEU A 294 20.02 -3.10 27.48
N LYS A 295 18.96 -2.38 27.89
CA LYS A 295 17.92 -1.83 27.02
C LYS A 295 18.50 -1.06 25.84
N THR A 296 19.41 -0.13 26.10
CA THR A 296 19.97 0.74 25.06
C THR A 296 20.80 -0.04 24.05
N GLN A 297 21.62 -0.98 24.53
CA GLN A 297 22.47 -1.83 23.70
C GLN A 297 21.63 -2.77 22.83
N ALA A 298 20.58 -3.35 23.39
CA ALA A 298 19.63 -4.18 22.65
C ALA A 298 18.93 -3.37 21.56
N ILE A 299 18.33 -2.22 21.89
CA ILE A 299 17.61 -1.37 20.91
C ILE A 299 18.55 -0.90 19.80
N ASN A 300 19.73 -0.39 20.14
CA ASN A 300 20.70 0.09 19.14
C ASN A 300 21.16 -1.03 18.23
N ARG A 301 21.39 -2.24 18.75
CA ARG A 301 21.77 -3.38 17.90
C ARG A 301 20.64 -3.77 16.96
N VAL A 302 19.39 -3.82 17.45
CA VAL A 302 18.22 -4.11 16.61
C VAL A 302 18.07 -3.04 15.52
N ASP A 303 18.21 -1.75 15.84
CA ASP A 303 18.16 -0.67 14.85
C ASP A 303 19.21 -0.85 13.74
N ILE A 304 20.45 -1.19 14.09
CA ILE A 304 21.51 -1.48 13.11
C ILE A 304 21.14 -2.69 12.23
N MET A 305 20.58 -3.75 12.82
CA MET A 305 20.11 -4.91 12.05
C MET A 305 18.94 -4.53 11.12
N MET A 306 18.03 -3.70 11.58
CA MET A 306 16.85 -3.24 10.85
C MET A 306 17.17 -2.20 9.76
N ASN A 307 18.30 -1.50 9.85
CA ASN A 307 18.65 -0.46 8.90
C ASN A 307 18.68 -1.00 7.45
N ASN A 308 17.86 -0.40 6.59
CA ASN A 308 17.66 -0.76 5.18
C ASN A 308 17.50 -2.27 4.94
N TRP A 309 16.86 -3.00 5.88
CA TRP A 309 16.80 -4.46 5.81
C TRP A 309 16.14 -4.95 4.50
N PHE A 310 15.15 -4.22 3.98
CA PHE A 310 14.46 -4.54 2.73
C PHE A 310 15.34 -4.43 1.46
N LEU A 311 16.52 -3.80 1.54
CA LEU A 311 17.49 -3.72 0.45
C LEU A 311 18.62 -4.75 0.57
N ASP A 312 18.78 -5.37 1.73
CA ASP A 312 19.84 -6.36 1.99
C ASP A 312 19.28 -7.78 1.87
N SER A 313 19.67 -8.49 0.82
CA SER A 313 19.15 -9.83 0.52
C SER A 313 19.38 -10.84 1.64
N ALA A 314 20.47 -10.72 2.41
CA ALA A 314 20.75 -11.62 3.54
C ALA A 314 19.86 -11.31 4.74
N LYS A 315 19.42 -10.07 4.92
CA LYS A 315 18.44 -9.71 5.95
C LYS A 315 17.03 -10.14 5.55
N VAL A 316 16.66 -9.94 4.29
CA VAL A 316 15.35 -10.34 3.77
C VAL A 316 15.15 -11.85 3.81
N SER A 317 16.19 -12.65 3.58
CA SER A 317 16.09 -14.11 3.71
C SER A 317 15.75 -14.56 5.13
N ASN A 318 16.09 -13.76 6.15
CA ASN A 318 15.87 -14.03 7.57
C ASN A 318 14.79 -13.09 8.15
N VAL A 319 13.73 -12.83 7.36
CA VAL A 319 12.70 -11.86 7.76
C VAL A 319 11.84 -12.32 8.93
N SER A 320 11.67 -13.64 9.10
CA SER A 320 11.03 -14.26 10.25
C SER A 320 11.77 -13.94 11.54
N GLU A 321 13.08 -13.93 11.50
CA GLU A 321 13.95 -13.60 12.61
C GLU A 321 13.86 -12.11 12.94
N LEU A 322 13.76 -11.24 11.94
CA LEU A 322 13.52 -9.79 12.15
C LEU A 322 12.12 -9.53 12.75
N ASP A 323 11.11 -10.28 12.32
CA ASP A 323 9.76 -10.23 12.89
C ASP A 323 9.78 -10.63 14.37
N SER A 324 10.34 -11.81 14.68
CA SER A 324 10.47 -12.28 16.07
C SER A 324 11.26 -11.30 16.92
N LEU A 325 12.40 -10.83 16.42
CA LEU A 325 13.27 -9.90 17.12
C LEU A 325 12.58 -8.59 17.47
N THR A 326 11.87 -7.98 16.52
CA THR A 326 11.17 -6.71 16.78
C THR A 326 9.94 -6.92 17.68
N ASN A 327 9.30 -8.08 17.61
CA ASN A 327 8.18 -8.45 18.49
C ASN A 327 8.63 -8.70 19.93
N GLU A 328 9.71 -9.46 20.13
CA GLU A 328 10.31 -9.69 21.45
C GLU A 328 10.81 -8.39 22.06
N LEU A 329 11.40 -7.50 21.25
CA LEU A 329 11.91 -6.21 21.73
C LEU A 329 10.78 -5.35 22.35
N ILE A 330 9.59 -5.33 21.75
CA ILE A 330 8.44 -4.60 22.30
C ILE A 330 7.80 -5.32 23.49
N ALA A 331 7.91 -6.66 23.57
CA ALA A 331 7.44 -7.42 24.71
C ALA A 331 8.30 -7.13 25.96
N ILE A 332 9.62 -7.03 25.79
CA ILE A 332 10.56 -6.74 26.88
C ILE A 332 10.54 -5.25 27.26
N TYR A 333 10.39 -4.35 26.28
CA TYR A 333 10.41 -2.90 26.50
C TYR A 333 9.14 -2.19 25.99
N PRO A 334 7.96 -2.47 26.56
CA PRO A 334 6.69 -1.94 26.06
C PRO A 334 6.59 -0.41 26.11
N ASP A 335 7.22 0.22 27.11
CA ASP A 335 7.21 1.68 27.30
C ASP A 335 8.27 2.41 26.44
N SER A 336 9.01 1.69 25.59
CA SER A 336 10.08 2.25 24.78
C SER A 336 9.55 2.73 23.43
N SER A 337 9.45 4.06 23.24
CA SER A 337 9.06 4.65 21.96
C SER A 337 9.96 4.20 20.81
N SER A 338 11.27 4.07 21.03
CA SER A 338 12.21 3.57 20.02
C SER A 338 11.93 2.11 19.61
N ALA A 339 11.59 1.25 20.56
CA ALA A 339 11.25 -0.15 20.25
C ALA A 339 9.93 -0.24 19.47
N GLN A 340 8.92 0.53 19.87
CA GLN A 340 7.65 0.62 19.15
C GLN A 340 7.85 1.14 17.72
N GLN A 341 8.68 2.17 17.53
CA GLN A 341 8.97 2.72 16.22
C GLN A 341 9.67 1.70 15.31
N LEU A 342 10.65 0.94 15.84
CA LEU A 342 11.29 -0.15 15.08
C LEU A 342 10.29 -1.19 14.61
N ARG A 343 9.37 -1.62 15.48
CA ARG A 343 8.29 -2.57 15.11
C ARG A 343 7.37 -1.99 14.04
N GLN A 344 6.91 -0.76 14.19
CA GLN A 344 6.01 -0.14 13.22
C GLN A 344 6.70 0.08 11.86
N ASN A 345 7.97 0.47 11.85
CA ASN A 345 8.76 0.59 10.63
C ASN A 345 8.88 -0.76 9.92
N PHE A 346 9.17 -1.84 10.66
CA PHE A 346 9.19 -3.20 10.12
C PHE A 346 7.85 -3.55 9.47
N LEU A 347 6.75 -3.47 10.22
CA LEU A 347 5.41 -3.83 9.72
C LEU A 347 5.01 -3.02 8.48
N THR A 348 5.30 -1.73 8.47
CA THR A 348 5.01 -0.84 7.34
C THR A 348 5.80 -1.26 6.09
N GLN A 349 7.09 -1.56 6.26
CA GLN A 349 7.95 -2.00 5.16
C GLN A 349 7.57 -3.39 4.65
N SER A 350 7.23 -4.32 5.55
CA SER A 350 6.74 -5.66 5.18
C SER A 350 5.42 -5.59 4.41
N ALA A 351 4.46 -4.78 4.86
CA ALA A 351 3.20 -4.58 4.14
C ALA A 351 3.43 -3.99 2.74
N HIS A 352 4.36 -3.04 2.62
CA HIS A 352 4.71 -2.47 1.32
C HIS A 352 5.33 -3.49 0.37
N LEU A 353 6.21 -4.37 0.86
CA LEU A 353 6.79 -5.45 0.06
C LEU A 353 5.74 -6.46 -0.40
N GLU A 354 4.78 -6.81 0.45
CA GLU A 354 3.67 -7.71 0.08
C GLU A 354 2.78 -7.08 -0.99
N ASP A 355 2.43 -5.79 -0.86
CA ASP A 355 1.66 -5.07 -1.87
C ASP A 355 2.40 -5.04 -3.23
N GLN A 356 3.71 -4.79 -3.21
CA GLN A 356 4.53 -4.82 -4.43
C GLN A 356 4.63 -6.22 -5.04
N PHE A 357 4.77 -7.27 -4.22
CA PHE A 357 4.70 -8.65 -4.68
C PHE A 357 3.37 -8.93 -5.39
N MET A 358 2.26 -8.54 -4.78
CA MET A 358 0.92 -8.79 -5.31
C MET A 358 0.68 -8.05 -6.63
N ASP A 359 1.19 -6.82 -6.79
CA ASP A 359 1.12 -6.10 -8.06
C ASP A 359 1.93 -6.81 -9.16
N VAL A 360 3.16 -7.23 -8.86
CA VAL A 360 3.99 -7.99 -9.81
C VAL A 360 3.37 -9.34 -10.16
N TYR A 361 2.89 -10.08 -9.16
CA TYR A 361 2.23 -11.36 -9.33
C TYR A 361 0.98 -11.23 -10.19
N LYS A 362 0.16 -10.20 -9.97
CA LYS A 362 -1.05 -9.96 -10.76
C LYS A 362 -0.71 -9.70 -12.23
N ARG A 363 0.23 -8.79 -12.49
CA ARG A 363 0.70 -8.49 -13.86
C ARG A 363 1.28 -9.72 -14.55
N PHE A 364 2.04 -10.53 -13.82
CA PHE A 364 2.58 -11.79 -14.33
C PHE A 364 1.49 -12.82 -14.61
N SER A 365 0.51 -12.99 -13.71
CA SER A 365 -0.62 -13.90 -13.87
C SER A 365 -1.47 -13.52 -15.08
N ASP A 366 -1.73 -12.23 -15.26
CA ASP A 366 -2.47 -11.70 -16.41
C ASP A 366 -1.69 -11.98 -17.71
N ALA A 367 -0.38 -11.70 -17.73
CA ALA A 367 0.48 -11.99 -18.88
C ALA A 367 0.54 -13.50 -19.19
N ARG A 368 0.72 -14.36 -18.18
CA ARG A 368 0.77 -15.82 -18.33
C ARG A 368 -0.52 -16.37 -18.92
N THR A 369 -1.66 -15.81 -18.52
CA THR A 369 -2.98 -16.19 -19.07
C THR A 369 -3.07 -15.83 -20.55
N VAL A 370 -2.62 -14.63 -20.93
CA VAL A 370 -2.55 -14.21 -22.32
C VAL A 370 -1.65 -15.15 -23.13
N PHE A 371 -0.46 -15.51 -22.63
CA PHE A 371 0.47 -16.39 -23.34
C PHE A 371 0.01 -17.86 -23.40
N ALA A 372 -0.61 -18.39 -22.35
CA ALA A 372 -1.20 -19.73 -22.36
C ALA A 372 -2.29 -19.88 -23.43
N ASN A 373 -3.07 -18.81 -23.65
CA ASN A 373 -4.10 -18.79 -24.68
C ASN A 373 -3.49 -18.71 -26.10
N VAL A 374 -2.37 -17.99 -26.27
CA VAL A 374 -1.62 -17.93 -27.54
C VAL A 374 -0.94 -19.26 -27.87
N ALA A 375 -0.32 -19.94 -26.90
CA ALA A 375 0.34 -21.22 -27.08
C ALA A 375 -0.63 -22.36 -27.44
N ARG A 376 -1.88 -22.30 -26.96
CA ARG A 376 -2.94 -23.25 -27.35
C ARG A 376 -3.46 -23.06 -28.77
N GLN A 377 -3.32 -21.85 -29.34
CA GLN A 377 -3.84 -21.51 -30.67
C GLN A 377 -2.80 -21.63 -31.80
N ASN A 378 -1.50 -21.66 -31.48
CA ASN A 378 -0.42 -21.80 -32.45
C ASN A 378 0.57 -22.93 -32.08
N VAL A 379 0.73 -23.92 -32.95
CA VAL A 379 1.67 -25.06 -32.83
C VAL A 379 3.09 -24.70 -33.32
N ASP A 380 3.42 -23.41 -33.45
CA ASP A 380 4.77 -23.01 -33.86
C ASP A 380 5.75 -23.15 -32.67
N LYS A 381 6.87 -23.83 -32.92
CA LYS A 381 8.02 -23.98 -32.02
C LYS A 381 8.49 -22.65 -31.42
N ASN A 382 8.28 -21.53 -32.10
CA ASN A 382 8.60 -20.20 -31.57
C ASN A 382 7.57 -19.67 -30.56
N SER A 383 6.29 -20.08 -30.66
CA SER A 383 5.25 -19.74 -29.68
C SER A 383 5.40 -20.57 -28.40
N GLU A 384 5.80 -21.84 -28.54
CA GLU A 384 6.15 -22.70 -27.40
C GLU A 384 7.42 -22.22 -26.70
N LYS A 385 8.46 -21.83 -27.47
CA LYS A 385 9.65 -21.16 -26.90
C LYS A 385 9.33 -19.81 -26.28
N ALA A 386 8.43 -19.00 -26.85
CA ALA A 386 8.00 -17.75 -26.27
C ALA A 386 7.16 -17.97 -24.99
N TYR A 387 6.42 -19.08 -24.89
CA TYR A 387 5.74 -19.52 -23.67
C TYR A 387 6.73 -19.97 -22.59
N GLU A 388 7.72 -20.80 -22.95
CA GLU A 388 8.86 -21.15 -22.06
C GLU A 388 9.66 -19.92 -21.63
N TYR A 389 9.91 -18.98 -22.55
CA TYR A 389 10.56 -17.70 -22.28
C TYR A 389 9.67 -16.77 -21.43
N SER A 390 8.34 -16.79 -21.58
CA SER A 390 7.42 -15.98 -20.78
C SER A 390 7.38 -16.43 -19.32
N ASN A 391 7.56 -17.74 -19.08
CA ASN A 391 7.81 -18.27 -17.74
C ASN A 391 9.14 -17.78 -17.15
N SER A 392 10.04 -17.25 -17.98
CA SER A 392 11.34 -16.68 -17.59
C SER A 392 11.43 -15.15 -17.72
N LEU A 393 10.37 -14.45 -18.15
CA LEU A 393 10.39 -12.98 -18.32
C LEU A 393 10.19 -12.29 -16.98
N PHE A 394 11.19 -12.51 -16.13
CA PHE A 394 11.33 -11.91 -14.83
C PHE A 394 11.52 -10.40 -15.06
N PRO A 395 10.69 -9.52 -14.45
CA PRO A 395 10.98 -8.09 -14.46
C PRO A 395 12.34 -7.78 -13.81
N LEU A 396 12.94 -8.74 -13.09
CA LEU A 396 14.30 -8.69 -12.55
C LEU A 396 15.36 -8.83 -13.65
N LEU A 397 15.22 -9.81 -14.55
CA LEU A 397 16.21 -10.08 -15.60
C LEU A 397 16.30 -8.89 -16.57
N GLY A 398 15.15 -8.34 -16.99
CA GLY A 398 15.13 -7.15 -17.82
C GLY A 398 15.70 -5.90 -17.13
N ARG A 399 15.55 -5.78 -15.80
CA ARG A 399 16.17 -4.69 -15.03
C ARG A 399 17.67 -4.90 -14.83
N ILE A 400 18.13 -6.13 -14.63
CA ILE A 400 19.54 -6.50 -14.55
C ILE A 400 20.22 -6.21 -15.90
N GLU A 401 19.65 -6.65 -17.02
CA GLU A 401 20.19 -6.38 -18.36
C GLU A 401 20.23 -4.87 -18.67
N TYR A 402 19.22 -4.11 -18.23
CA TYR A 402 19.22 -2.65 -18.41
C TYR A 402 20.25 -1.97 -17.50
N ALA A 403 20.38 -2.39 -16.24
CA ALA A 403 21.39 -1.89 -15.32
C ALA A 403 22.82 -2.20 -15.81
N GLU A 404 23.04 -3.40 -16.35
CA GLU A 404 24.30 -3.85 -16.94
C GLU A 404 24.65 -3.05 -18.20
N LYS A 405 23.67 -2.85 -19.10
CA LYS A 405 23.88 -2.14 -20.37
C LYS A 405 24.14 -0.65 -20.22
N TYR A 406 23.59 -0.01 -19.19
CA TYR A 406 23.62 1.45 -19.00
C TYR A 406 24.33 1.90 -17.72
N SER A 407 24.92 0.99 -16.95
CA SER A 407 25.65 1.25 -15.68
C SER A 407 24.88 2.15 -14.70
N GLN A 408 23.56 1.99 -14.61
CA GLN A 408 22.72 2.83 -13.77
C GLN A 408 22.50 2.23 -12.38
N GLN A 409 23.10 2.84 -11.34
CA GLN A 409 22.94 2.41 -9.94
C GLN A 409 21.47 2.30 -9.51
N LYS A 410 20.63 3.24 -9.98
CA LYS A 410 19.19 3.24 -9.68
C LYS A 410 18.46 1.98 -10.19
N GLU A 411 18.92 1.40 -11.30
CA GLU A 411 18.34 0.17 -11.84
C GLU A 411 18.89 -1.07 -11.15
N ILE A 412 20.13 -1.02 -10.65
CA ILE A 412 20.67 -2.01 -9.71
C ILE A 412 19.81 -2.05 -8.44
N ASP A 413 19.54 -0.89 -7.82
CA ASP A 413 18.73 -0.83 -6.59
C ASP A 413 17.30 -1.35 -6.83
N ARG A 414 16.70 -1.03 -7.99
CA ARG A 414 15.37 -1.52 -8.40
C ARG A 414 15.35 -3.03 -8.67
N ALA A 415 16.41 -3.56 -9.28
CA ALA A 415 16.58 -4.99 -9.47
C ALA A 415 16.73 -5.70 -8.11
N THR A 416 17.59 -5.19 -7.23
CA THR A 416 17.79 -5.73 -5.88
C THR A 416 16.50 -5.73 -5.07
N LEU A 417 15.72 -4.64 -5.10
CA LEU A 417 14.41 -4.59 -4.44
C LEU A 417 13.46 -5.68 -4.97
N LEU A 418 13.41 -5.84 -6.30
CA LEU A 418 12.56 -6.85 -6.91
C LEU A 418 13.00 -8.28 -6.57
N LEU A 419 14.30 -8.55 -6.53
CA LEU A 419 14.84 -9.82 -6.05
C LEU A 419 14.42 -10.08 -4.59
N ASN A 420 14.56 -9.07 -3.74
CA ASN A 420 14.23 -9.15 -2.33
C ASN A 420 12.74 -9.42 -2.10
N ILE A 421 11.85 -8.85 -2.91
CA ILE A 421 10.42 -9.17 -2.88
C ILE A 421 10.17 -10.67 -3.06
N TYR A 422 10.85 -11.32 -4.02
CA TYR A 422 10.72 -12.76 -4.22
C TYR A 422 11.34 -13.58 -3.08
N LEU A 423 12.51 -13.16 -2.59
CA LEU A 423 13.17 -13.80 -1.44
C LEU A 423 12.28 -13.75 -0.19
N TYR A 424 11.66 -12.61 0.08
CA TYR A 424 10.72 -12.43 1.20
C TYR A 424 9.59 -13.46 1.17
N LYS A 425 8.96 -13.66 0.00
CA LYS A 425 7.86 -14.62 -0.13
C LYS A 425 8.32 -16.06 0.04
N LEU A 426 9.49 -16.40 -0.49
CA LEU A 426 10.08 -17.73 -0.31
C LEU A 426 10.36 -18.03 1.17
N SER A 427 10.90 -17.06 1.90
CA SER A 427 11.16 -17.21 3.34
C SER A 427 9.88 -17.40 4.15
N GLN A 428 8.81 -16.62 3.88
CA GLN A 428 7.50 -16.84 4.53
C GLN A 428 6.99 -18.28 4.32
N LEU A 429 7.01 -18.76 3.08
CA LEU A 429 6.54 -20.11 2.74
C LEU A 429 7.40 -21.22 3.37
N GLN A 430 8.69 -20.96 3.59
CA GLN A 430 9.58 -21.87 4.32
C GLN A 430 9.26 -21.88 5.82
N ALA A 431 8.99 -20.73 6.42
CA ALA A 431 8.58 -20.63 7.82
C ALA A 431 7.24 -21.38 8.07
N GLU A 432 6.23 -21.17 7.21
CA GLU A 432 4.95 -21.88 7.28
C GLU A 432 5.08 -23.42 7.18
N LYS A 433 6.07 -23.92 6.44
CA LYS A 433 6.37 -25.36 6.38
C LYS A 433 7.09 -25.89 7.61
N THR A 434 7.78 -25.02 8.34
CA THR A 434 8.56 -25.38 9.53
C THR A 434 7.67 -25.41 10.77
N ASP A 435 6.65 -24.54 10.83
CA ASP A 435 5.63 -24.54 11.90
C ASP A 435 4.57 -25.67 11.79
N ASN A 436 4.44 -26.30 10.61
CA ASN A 436 3.52 -27.41 10.37
C ASN A 436 4.18 -28.81 10.49
N LYS A 437 5.39 -28.88 11.06
CA LYS A 437 6.08 -30.13 11.44
C LYS A 437 6.26 -30.15 12.95
#